data_AF-A0A7G6SFK0-F1
#
_entry.id   AF-A0A7G6SFK0-F1
#
_cell.length_a   1.000
_cell.length_b   1.000
_cell.length_c   1.000
_cell.angle_alpha   90.00
_cell.angle_beta   90.00
_cell.angle_gamma   90.00
#
_symmetry.space_group_name_H-M   'P 1'
#
loop_
_entity.id
_entity.type
_entity.pdbx_description
1 polymer ?
#
loop_
_entity_poly.entity_id
_entity_poly.type
_entity_poly.pdbx_seq_one_letter_code
_entity_poly.pdbx_strand_id
1 'polypeptide(L)'
;MTLAIITIDGVRVNPAERTPSFTAVLERHKHSRRELQWIVRACTDCADSSQEDAALDRRLAAATDVEHHARTAVLTYPAKSLEEFAAKAQHICSLLLENDDSLDKYELFSILQMLIAQPQSECQ
;
A
#
# COMPACT_ATOMS: atom_id res chain seq x y z
N MET A 1 4.18 14.85 -29.28
CA MET A 1 4.96 13.83 -28.56
C MET A 1 4.34 12.48 -28.85
N THR A 2 5.08 11.55 -29.44
CA THR A 2 4.54 10.27 -29.93
C THR A 2 4.74 9.20 -28.85
N LEU A 3 3.67 8.75 -28.21
CA LEU A 3 3.70 7.71 -27.18
C LEU A 3 4.01 6.35 -27.83
N ALA A 4 5.07 5.69 -27.35
CA ALA A 4 5.44 4.35 -27.81
C ALA A 4 4.38 3.34 -27.36
N ILE A 5 3.62 2.81 -28.32
CA ILE A 5 2.67 1.71 -28.11
C ILE A 5 3.51 0.44 -27.99
N ILE A 6 3.54 -0.16 -26.79
CA ILE A 6 4.22 -1.43 -26.56
C ILE A 6 3.25 -2.56 -26.91
N THR A 7 3.72 -3.52 -27.68
CA THR A 7 2.93 -4.71 -28.06
C THR A 7 3.45 -5.87 -27.22
N ILE A 8 2.58 -6.51 -26.43
CA ILE A 8 2.88 -7.76 -25.70
C ILE A 8 1.84 -8.79 -26.17
N ASP A 9 2.29 -9.96 -26.63
CA ASP A 9 1.45 -11.03 -27.19
C ASP A 9 0.48 -10.58 -28.28
N GLY A 10 0.91 -9.63 -29.12
CA GLY A 10 0.08 -9.08 -30.22
C GLY A 10 -0.98 -8.06 -29.77
N VAL A 11 -1.13 -7.81 -28.47
CA VAL A 11 -2.05 -6.79 -27.94
C VAL A 11 -1.31 -5.47 -27.82
N ARG A 12 -1.85 -4.42 -28.46
CA ARG A 12 -1.39 -3.04 -28.27
C ARG A 12 -1.83 -2.58 -26.88
N VAL A 13 -0.87 -2.42 -25.98
CA VAL A 13 -1.13 -1.93 -24.62
C VAL A 13 -0.71 -0.46 -24.56
N ASN A 14 -1.67 0.42 -24.25
CA ASN A 14 -1.33 1.78 -23.88
C ASN A 14 -0.65 1.73 -22.50
N PRO A 15 0.63 2.14 -22.35
CA PRO A 15 1.30 2.12 -21.06
C PRO A 15 0.59 3.01 -20.01
N ALA A 16 -0.22 3.98 -20.44
CA ALA A 16 -1.05 4.80 -19.57
C ALA A 16 -2.32 4.08 -19.02
N GLU A 17 -2.73 2.96 -19.61
CA GLU A 17 -3.95 2.23 -19.23
C GLU A 17 -3.73 1.06 -18.28
N ARG A 18 -2.47 0.72 -17.95
CA ARG A 18 -2.18 -0.29 -16.92
C ARG A 18 -2.42 0.30 -15.53
N THR A 19 -3.69 0.47 -15.20
CA THR A 19 -4.09 0.58 -13.79
C THR A 19 -3.84 -0.81 -13.18
N PRO A 20 -2.96 -0.94 -12.17
CA PRO A 20 -2.76 -2.23 -11.51
C PRO A 20 -4.09 -2.73 -10.93
N SER A 21 -4.35 -4.04 -10.95
CA SER A 21 -5.53 -4.60 -10.31
C SER A 21 -5.50 -4.34 -8.80
N PHE A 22 -6.67 -4.32 -8.15
CA PHE A 22 -6.72 -4.14 -6.70
C PHE A 22 -5.87 -5.18 -5.95
N THR A 23 -5.91 -6.43 -6.39
CA THR A 23 -5.09 -7.52 -5.85
C THR A 23 -3.60 -7.20 -5.90
N ALA A 24 -3.11 -6.64 -7.03
CA ALA A 24 -1.71 -6.27 -7.16
C ALA A 24 -1.32 -5.10 -6.24
N VAL A 25 -2.21 -4.11 -6.09
CA VAL A 25 -2.01 -2.98 -5.16
C VAL A 25 -1.97 -3.47 -3.71
N LEU A 26 -2.89 -4.36 -3.35
CA LEU A 26 -3.00 -4.97 -2.03
C LEU A 26 -1.77 -5.81 -1.67
N GLU A 27 -1.32 -6.69 -2.57
CA GLU A 27 -0.15 -7.53 -2.33
C GLU A 27 1.14 -6.70 -2.25
N ARG A 28 1.25 -5.62 -3.02
CA ARG A 28 2.37 -4.68 -2.91
C ARG A 28 2.44 -4.07 -1.51
N HIS A 29 1.32 -3.64 -0.96
CA HIS A 29 1.27 -3.07 0.38
C HIS A 29 1.59 -4.11 1.47
N LYS A 30 1.03 -5.32 1.36
CA LYS A 30 1.39 -6.42 2.29
C LYS A 30 2.88 -6.71 2.27
N HIS A 31 3.48 -6.76 1.09
CA HIS A 31 4.91 -7.01 0.94
C HIS A 31 5.75 -5.88 1.54
N SER A 32 5.47 -4.61 1.19
CA SER A 32 6.21 -3.47 1.75
C SER A 32 6.12 -3.41 3.27
N ARG A 33 4.96 -3.77 3.84
CA ARG A 33 4.78 -3.83 5.29
C ARG A 33 5.62 -4.92 5.95
N ARG A 34 5.66 -6.13 5.37
CA ARG A 34 6.52 -7.22 5.89
C ARG A 34 7.99 -6.85 5.83
N GLU A 35 8.43 -6.21 4.74
CA GLU A 35 9.81 -5.72 4.60
C GLU A 35 10.14 -4.66 5.67
N LEU A 36 9.24 -3.70 5.89
CA LEU A 36 9.40 -2.68 6.92
C LEU A 36 9.49 -3.31 8.33
N GLN A 37 8.58 -4.24 8.65
CA GLN A 37 8.60 -4.95 9.93
C GLN A 37 9.89 -5.75 10.12
N TRP A 38 10.40 -6.38 9.06
CA TRP A 38 11.68 -7.10 9.11
C TRP A 38 12.86 -6.16 9.35
N ILE A 39 12.90 -5.00 8.68
CA ILE A 39 13.94 -3.99 8.88
C ILE A 39 13.88 -3.42 10.30
N VAL A 40 12.69 -3.09 10.81
CA VAL A 40 12.52 -2.58 12.18
C VAL A 40 13.06 -3.59 13.21
N ARG A 41 12.77 -4.88 13.05
CA ARG A 41 13.30 -5.94 13.92
C ARG A 41 14.83 -6.05 13.83
N ALA A 42 15.38 -6.00 12.61
CA ALA A 42 16.82 -6.01 12.42
C ALA A 42 17.49 -4.79 13.08
N CYS A 43 16.87 -3.60 13.01
CA CYS A 43 17.37 -2.40 13.69
C CYS A 43 17.31 -2.54 15.22
N THR A 44 16.25 -3.14 15.79
CA THR A 44 16.17 -3.37 17.25
C THR A 44 17.21 -4.37 17.74
N ASP A 45 17.55 -5.37 16.93
CA ASP A 45 18.53 -6.40 17.27
C ASP A 45 20.00 -5.89 17.13
N CYS A 46 20.23 -4.87 16.31
CA CYS A 46 21.56 -4.29 16.02
C CYS A 46 21.94 -3.07 16.88
N ALA A 47 21.12 -2.68 17.86
CA ALA A 47 21.29 -1.45 18.65
C ALA A 47 22.61 -1.33 19.46
N ASP A 48 23.43 -2.39 19.52
CA ASP A 48 24.73 -2.41 20.21
C ASP A 48 25.94 -2.08 19.29
N SER A 49 25.76 -1.88 17.98
CA SER A 49 26.88 -1.70 17.02
C SER A 49 26.91 -0.34 16.29
N SER A 50 27.64 0.63 16.86
CA SER A 50 27.70 2.06 16.44
C SER A 50 28.18 2.42 15.02
N GLN A 51 28.51 1.45 14.15
CA GLN A 51 29.12 1.73 12.84
C GLN A 51 28.21 1.40 11.64
N GLU A 52 27.09 0.68 11.84
CA GLU A 52 26.12 0.33 10.78
C GLU A 52 24.86 1.23 10.74
N ASP A 53 24.72 2.13 11.72
CA ASP A 53 23.49 2.90 11.96
C ASP A 53 23.07 3.76 10.76
N ALA A 54 23.99 4.50 10.13
CA ALA A 54 23.63 5.42 9.03
C ALA A 54 23.19 4.71 7.73
N ALA A 55 23.58 3.44 7.53
CA ALA A 55 23.12 2.65 6.39
C ALA A 55 21.75 2.01 6.69
N LEU A 56 21.56 1.54 7.92
CA LEU A 56 20.29 1.02 8.42
C LEU A 56 19.21 2.12 8.45
N ASP A 57 19.53 3.33 8.92
CA ASP A 57 18.61 4.47 8.94
C ASP A 57 18.11 4.83 7.53
N ARG A 58 19.02 4.88 6.55
CA ARG A 58 18.65 5.13 5.15
C ARG A 58 17.75 4.04 4.60
N ARG A 59 18.03 2.78 4.94
CA ARG A 59 17.22 1.63 4.52
C ARG A 59 15.83 1.66 5.16
N LEU A 60 15.75 2.01 6.44
CA LEU A 60 14.51 2.17 7.18
C LEU A 60 13.67 3.31 6.59
N ALA A 61 14.26 4.47 6.35
CA ALA A 61 13.57 5.60 5.72
C ALA A 61 13.00 5.23 4.34
N ALA A 62 13.80 4.58 3.49
CA ALA A 62 13.35 4.13 2.18
C ALA A 62 12.22 3.10 2.27
N ALA A 63 12.29 2.15 3.21
CA ALA A 63 11.24 1.16 3.42
C ALA A 63 9.93 1.81 3.92
N THR A 64 10.03 2.80 4.81
CA THR A 64 8.88 3.57 5.29
C THR A 64 8.21 4.35 4.15
N ASP A 65 8.98 5.01 3.29
CA ASP A 65 8.44 5.73 2.13
C ASP A 65 7.73 4.79 1.15
N VAL A 66 8.32 3.61 0.90
CA VAL A 66 7.73 2.58 0.03
C VAL A 66 6.42 2.04 0.62
N GLU A 67 6.38 1.76 1.93
CA GLU A 67 5.16 1.32 2.61
C GLU A 67 4.09 2.40 2.54
N HIS A 68 4.44 3.65 2.85
CA HIS A 68 3.51 4.77 2.85
C HIS A 68 2.88 4.99 1.46
N HIS A 69 3.69 4.91 0.39
CA HIS A 69 3.18 4.99 -0.97
C HIS A 69 2.26 3.83 -1.33
N ALA A 70 2.61 2.59 -0.94
CA ALA A 70 1.76 1.43 -1.19
C ALA A 70 0.44 1.50 -0.40
N ARG A 71 0.49 2.00 0.84
CA ARG A 71 -0.65 2.22 1.71
C ARG A 71 -1.60 3.25 1.11
N THR A 72 -1.07 4.40 0.70
CA THR A 72 -1.84 5.44 0.00
C THR A 72 -2.51 4.87 -1.25
N ALA A 73 -1.78 4.07 -2.05
CA ALA A 73 -2.35 3.44 -3.23
C ALA A 73 -3.52 2.50 -2.91
N VAL A 74 -3.46 1.69 -1.84
CA VAL A 74 -4.60 0.88 -1.38
C VAL A 74 -5.78 1.77 -1.00
N LEU A 75 -5.52 2.81 -0.20
CA LEU A 75 -6.57 3.69 0.33
C LEU A 75 -7.27 4.50 -0.77
N THR A 76 -6.54 4.98 -1.77
CA THR A 76 -7.11 5.74 -2.89
C THR A 76 -7.63 4.85 -4.01
N TYR A 77 -7.38 3.54 -3.99
CA TYR A 77 -7.86 2.65 -5.05
C TYR A 77 -9.40 2.66 -5.10
N PRO A 78 -10.00 2.96 -6.27
CA PRO A 78 -11.44 2.91 -6.45
C PRO A 78 -11.87 1.45 -6.59
N ALA A 79 -12.51 0.89 -5.56
CA ALA A 79 -13.08 -0.45 -5.63
C ALA A 79 -14.22 -0.46 -6.68
N LYS A 80 -14.12 -1.36 -7.66
CA LYS A 80 -15.06 -1.49 -8.78
C LYS A 80 -16.01 -2.68 -8.61
N SER A 81 -15.79 -3.51 -7.59
CA SER A 81 -16.65 -4.66 -7.27
C SER A 81 -16.83 -4.82 -5.76
N LEU A 82 -17.86 -5.58 -5.37
CA LEU A 82 -18.11 -5.90 -3.97
C LEU A 82 -16.96 -6.71 -3.37
N GLU A 83 -16.35 -7.59 -4.16
CA GLU A 83 -15.17 -8.37 -3.76
C GLU A 83 -13.97 -7.47 -3.48
N GLU A 84 -13.70 -6.47 -4.33
CA GLU A 84 -12.63 -5.50 -4.09
C GLU A 84 -12.92 -4.65 -2.84
N PHE A 85 -14.17 -4.23 -2.65
CA PHE A 85 -14.57 -3.49 -1.46
C PHE A 85 -14.39 -4.32 -0.18
N ALA A 86 -14.86 -5.57 -0.19
CA ALA A 86 -14.72 -6.49 0.93
C ALA A 86 -13.25 -6.79 1.25
N ALA A 87 -12.42 -7.03 0.23
CA ALA A 87 -10.99 -7.25 0.41
C ALA A 87 -10.27 -6.00 0.96
N LYS A 88 -10.64 -4.80 0.50
CA LYS A 88 -10.12 -3.53 1.02
C LYS A 88 -10.52 -3.31 2.47
N ALA A 89 -11.79 -3.52 2.81
CA ALA A 89 -12.30 -3.41 4.16
C ALA A 89 -11.66 -4.42 5.10
N GLN A 90 -11.56 -5.69 4.70
CA GLN A 90 -10.90 -6.73 5.49
C GLN A 90 -9.43 -6.38 5.74
N HIS A 91 -8.73 -5.88 4.72
CA HIS A 91 -7.35 -5.46 4.85
C HIS A 91 -7.20 -4.28 5.83
N ILE A 92 -8.04 -3.24 5.71
CA ILE A 92 -8.06 -2.11 6.66
C ILE A 92 -8.36 -2.60 8.09
N CYS A 93 -9.33 -3.50 8.26
CA CYS A 93 -9.62 -4.11 9.56
C CYS A 93 -8.43 -4.90 10.11
N SER A 94 -7.67 -5.61 9.28
CA SER A 94 -6.46 -6.29 9.75
C SER A 94 -5.39 -5.32 10.26
N LEU A 95 -5.24 -4.17 9.61
CA LEU A 95 -4.34 -3.10 10.08
C LEU A 95 -4.78 -2.48 11.41
N LEU A 96 -6.06 -2.60 11.75
CA LEU A 96 -6.64 -2.09 13.00
C LEU A 96 -6.62 -3.10 14.15
N LEU A 97 -6.63 -4.39 13.84
CA LEU A 97 -6.79 -5.48 14.82
C LEU A 97 -5.46 -6.11 15.26
N GLU A 98 -4.42 -6.04 14.42
CA GLU A 98 -3.07 -6.28 14.92
C GLU A 98 -2.78 -5.20 15.97
N ASN A 99 -2.35 -5.57 17.19
CA ASN A 99 -1.95 -4.68 18.30
C ASN A 99 -0.69 -3.84 17.94
N ASP A 100 -0.64 -3.38 16.71
CA ASP A 100 0.37 -2.58 16.08
C ASP A 100 -0.19 -1.16 16.19
N ASP A 101 0.35 -0.32 17.08
CA ASP A 101 0.01 1.12 17.29
C ASP A 101 0.23 1.99 16.02
N SER A 102 0.25 1.34 14.86
CA SER A 102 0.63 1.80 13.53
C SER A 102 -0.49 2.46 12.74
N LEU A 103 -1.74 2.36 13.18
CA LEU A 103 -2.85 3.11 12.60
C LEU A 103 -3.38 4.11 13.63
N ASP A 104 -2.89 5.33 13.55
CA ASP A 104 -3.34 6.42 14.42
C ASP A 104 -4.83 6.68 14.19
N LYS A 105 -5.55 7.08 15.26
CA LYS A 105 -6.99 7.38 15.25
C LYS A 105 -7.36 8.38 14.17
N TYR A 106 -6.45 9.30 13.82
CA TYR A 106 -6.64 10.27 12.74
C TYR A 106 -6.55 9.64 11.34
N GLU A 107 -5.70 8.63 11.15
CA GLU A 107 -5.62 7.87 9.90
C GLU A 107 -6.87 7.00 9.72
N LEU A 108 -7.32 6.33 10.78
CA LEU A 108 -8.60 5.60 10.77
C LEU A 108 -9.76 6.53 10.41
N PHE A 109 -9.83 7.71 11.02
CA PHE A 109 -10.87 8.68 10.75
C PHE A 109 -10.85 9.18 9.30
N SER A 110 -9.67 9.42 8.74
CA SER A 110 -9.50 9.82 7.34
C SER A 110 -9.93 8.73 6.37
N ILE A 111 -9.60 7.46 6.67
CA ILE A 111 -10.04 6.30 5.89
C ILE A 111 -11.55 6.15 5.92
N LEU A 112 -12.17 6.26 7.11
CA LEU A 112 -13.62 6.19 7.26
C LEU A 112 -14.31 7.33 6.51
N GLN A 113 -13.80 8.56 6.60
CA GLN A 113 -14.35 9.68 5.83
C GLN A 113 -14.24 9.46 4.32
N MET A 114 -13.13 8.92 3.82
CA MET A 114 -12.97 8.63 2.39
C MET A 114 -13.96 7.56 1.91
N LEU A 115 -14.20 6.53 2.72
CA LEU A 115 -15.15 5.46 2.41
C LEU A 115 -16.61 5.95 2.46
N ILE A 116 -16.95 6.85 3.39
CA ILE A 116 -18.27 7.46 3.49
C ILE A 116 -18.50 8.49 2.37
N ALA A 117 -17.45 9.19 1.95
CA ALA A 117 -17.52 10.22 0.91
C ALA A 117 -17.48 9.65 -0.52
N GLN A 118 -17.19 8.36 -0.71
CA GLN A 118 -17.46 7.72 -1.99
C GLN A 118 -18.97 7.71 -2.20
N PRO A 119 -19.51 8.42 -3.23
CA PRO A 119 -20.91 8.25 -3.57
C PRO A 119 -21.09 6.75 -3.87
N GLN A 120 -22.07 6.14 -3.21
CA GLN A 120 -22.55 4.83 -3.61
C GLN A 120 -23.19 5.00 -4.98
N SER A 121 -22.37 5.07 -6.03
CA SER A 121 -22.83 4.94 -7.40
C SER A 121 -23.24 3.50 -7.58
N GLU A 122 -24.48 3.26 -7.19
CA GLU A 122 -25.41 2.32 -7.80
C GLU A 122 -24.91 0.89 -7.87
N CYS A 123 -25.09 0.17 -6.75
CA CYS A 123 -25.56 -1.20 -6.84
C CYS A 123 -26.98 -1.17 -7.43
N GLN A 124 -27.08 -1.21 -8.76
CA GLN A 124 -28.28 -1.61 -9.50
C GLN A 124 -27.95 -2.80 -10.39
#